data_AF-A0A858RBQ0-F1
#
_entry.id   AF-A0A858RBQ0-F1
#
_cell.length_a   1.000
_cell.length_b   1.000
_cell.length_c   1.000
_cell.angle_alpha   90.00
_cell.angle_beta   90.00
_cell.angle_gamma   90.00
#
_symmetry.space_group_name_H-M   'P 1'
#
loop_
_entity.id
_entity.type
_entity.pdbx_description
1 polymer ?
#
loop_
_entity_poly.entity_id
_entity_poly.type
_entity_poly.pdbx_seq_one_letter_code
_entity_poly.pdbx_strand_id
1 'polypeptide(L)'
;MLGRILGLTIFCFLPAFIAMAEQERDPSIADPKSQARMSGPDHLLPLDNDDPEWRRPYVAKLNAKLKPEDFAFARMMCRPSFEGESLVFIHGGEKDRELEKTEKFQVTARIAHESIWYSLPDHNEEKKDKEVTISTSTAPLEKALAVRLVKVWNQMLERTRKPDEGTAGLDGVTFEFSVPGKVGETWSPGEDVSPGMLVQVGTVLREYAAAKPGEREALTKELKARVLKLEKYLAEHPPRK
;
A
#
# COMPACT_ATOMS: atom_id res chain seq x y z
N MET A 1 -40.67 47.80 11.69
CA MET A 1 -40.07 48.59 12.77
C MET A 1 -38.57 48.40 12.72
N LEU A 2 -37.86 49.52 12.57
CA LEU A 2 -36.40 49.61 12.63
C LEU A 2 -35.89 49.36 14.06
N GLY A 3 -34.67 48.84 14.19
CA GLY A 3 -33.91 48.85 15.44
C GLY A 3 -32.48 48.33 15.27
N ARG A 4 -31.56 49.22 14.85
CA ARG A 4 -30.09 49.07 15.00
C ARG A 4 -29.71 49.21 16.48
N ILE A 5 -28.57 48.64 16.90
CA ILE A 5 -27.51 49.35 17.66
C ILE A 5 -26.19 48.57 17.54
N LEU A 6 -25.13 49.34 17.26
CA LEU A 6 -23.72 48.95 17.19
C LEU A 6 -23.13 48.74 18.59
N GLY A 7 -22.10 47.89 18.69
CA GLY A 7 -21.22 47.80 19.85
C GLY A 7 -19.80 47.50 19.42
N LEU A 8 -19.06 48.56 19.11
CA LEU A 8 -17.64 48.60 18.79
C LEU A 8 -16.83 48.55 20.10
N THR A 9 -15.81 47.70 20.21
CA THR A 9 -14.74 47.94 21.21
C THR A 9 -13.39 47.56 20.63
N ILE A 10 -12.62 48.61 20.39
CA ILE A 10 -11.21 48.62 20.02
C ILE A 10 -10.41 48.45 21.31
N PHE A 11 -9.49 47.48 21.35
CA PHE A 11 -8.38 47.50 22.31
C PHE A 11 -7.07 47.52 21.55
N CYS A 12 -6.40 48.67 21.62
CA CYS A 12 -5.00 48.86 21.24
C CYS A 12 -4.13 48.45 22.42
N PHE A 13 -3.19 47.53 22.23
CA PHE A 13 -1.96 47.45 23.03
C PHE A 13 -0.82 46.89 22.14
N LEU A 14 0.13 47.77 21.81
CA LEU A 14 1.53 47.51 21.45
C LEU A 14 2.38 47.85 22.71
N PRO A 15 3.70 47.62 22.78
CA PRO A 15 4.56 46.59 22.17
C PRO A 15 5.56 45.96 23.19
N ALA A 16 6.18 44.82 22.88
CA ALA A 16 7.49 44.40 23.43
C ALA A 16 8.04 43.25 22.55
N PHE A 17 8.92 43.52 21.59
CA PHE A 17 10.38 43.38 21.74
C PHE A 17 10.81 42.12 22.51
N ILE A 18 10.86 40.99 21.80
CA ILE A 18 11.76 39.89 22.10
C ILE A 18 12.58 39.63 20.84
N ALA A 19 13.76 40.23 20.81
CA ALA A 19 14.84 39.83 19.92
C ALA A 19 15.42 38.53 20.51
N MET A 20 15.10 37.39 19.90
CA MET A 20 15.80 36.14 20.16
C MET A 20 16.64 35.76 18.94
N ALA A 21 17.94 35.82 19.18
CA ALA A 21 19.06 35.25 18.44
C ALA A 21 18.67 34.29 17.29
N GLU A 22 18.87 34.80 16.08
CA GLU A 22 19.23 34.02 14.90
C GLU A 22 20.56 33.31 15.23
N GLN A 23 20.46 32.07 15.70
CA GLN A 23 21.59 31.16 15.69
C GLN A 23 21.73 30.68 14.25
N GLU A 24 22.70 31.27 13.54
CA GLU A 24 23.19 30.80 12.25
C GLU A 24 23.54 29.31 12.37
N ARG A 25 22.58 28.44 12.04
CA ARG A 25 22.89 27.05 11.74
C ARG A 25 23.53 27.08 10.37
N ASP A 26 24.84 26.84 10.36
CA ASP A 26 25.60 26.53 9.15
C ASP A 26 24.83 25.45 8.35
N PRO A 27 24.28 25.80 7.16
CA PRO A 27 23.60 24.83 6.31
C PRO A 27 24.60 23.98 5.51
N SER A 28 25.91 24.14 5.73
CA SER A 28 26.92 23.30 5.13
C SER A 28 27.24 22.09 6.02
N ILE A 29 27.34 20.93 5.39
CA ILE A 29 27.63 19.60 5.97
C ILE A 29 26.39 18.85 6.54
N ALA A 30 25.26 18.92 5.85
CA ALA A 30 24.60 17.66 5.49
C ALA A 30 25.03 17.38 4.05
N ASP A 31 25.92 16.41 3.86
CA ASP A 31 26.33 15.97 2.53
C ASP A 31 25.07 15.59 1.73
N PRO A 32 24.74 16.24 0.60
CA PRO A 32 23.62 15.81 -0.24
C PRO A 32 23.80 14.37 -0.78
N LYS A 33 24.98 13.75 -0.60
CA LYS A 33 25.22 12.32 -0.82
C LYS A 33 24.99 11.44 0.42
N SER A 34 24.77 11.99 1.62
CA SER A 34 24.41 11.21 2.82
C SER A 34 22.90 11.02 3.00
N GLN A 35 22.08 11.72 2.20
CA GLN A 35 20.79 11.19 1.74
C GLN A 35 21.00 10.41 0.43
N ALA A 36 21.95 9.47 0.43
CA ALA A 36 21.77 8.25 -0.32
C ALA A 36 20.44 7.67 0.18
N ARG A 37 19.35 8.16 -0.43
CA ARG A 37 18.02 7.58 -0.37
C ARG A 37 18.28 6.10 -0.41
N MET A 38 17.88 5.38 0.63
CA MET A 38 17.90 3.93 0.62
C MET A 38 17.06 3.55 -0.60
N SER A 39 17.71 3.47 -1.76
CA SER A 39 17.08 3.07 -3.00
C SER A 39 16.98 1.58 -2.80
N GLY A 40 15.93 1.19 -2.08
CA GLY A 40 15.48 -0.18 -1.99
C GLY A 40 15.51 -0.74 -3.41
N PRO A 41 15.86 -2.02 -3.55
CA PRO A 41 16.23 -2.53 -4.84
C PRO A 41 15.04 -2.40 -5.82
N ASP A 42 15.35 -2.18 -7.09
CA ASP A 42 14.36 -1.94 -8.14
C ASP A 42 13.66 -3.23 -8.60
N HIS A 43 13.17 -4.00 -7.63
CA HIS A 43 12.47 -5.26 -7.79
C HIS A 43 11.84 -5.72 -6.48
N LEU A 44 10.98 -6.72 -6.60
CA LEU A 44 10.49 -7.48 -5.46
C LEU A 44 11.54 -8.50 -5.00
N LEU A 45 11.49 -8.82 -3.71
CA LEU A 45 12.21 -9.92 -3.09
C LEU A 45 11.33 -11.17 -3.11
N PRO A 46 11.89 -12.38 -3.23
CA PRO A 46 11.09 -13.59 -3.10
C PRO A 46 10.52 -13.66 -1.69
N LEU A 47 9.26 -14.08 -1.56
CA LEU A 47 8.69 -14.41 -0.26
C LEU A 47 9.28 -15.76 0.18
N ASP A 48 9.91 -15.79 1.36
CA ASP A 48 10.37 -17.04 1.94
C ASP A 48 9.14 -17.90 2.31
N ASN A 49 9.08 -19.12 1.79
CA ASN A 49 7.96 -20.05 2.04
C ASN A 49 8.00 -20.63 3.46
N ASP A 50 9.15 -20.55 4.14
CA ASP A 50 9.35 -21.10 5.47
C ASP A 50 9.15 -20.01 6.52
N ASP A 51 7.89 -19.73 6.86
CA ASP A 51 7.60 -18.87 8.00
C ASP A 51 8.17 -19.50 9.28
N PRO A 52 8.99 -18.74 10.04
CA PRO A 52 9.52 -19.24 11.31
C PRO A 52 8.36 -19.54 12.26
N GLU A 53 8.55 -20.50 13.17
CA GLU A 53 7.45 -21.04 14.00
C GLU A 53 6.67 -19.94 14.75
N TRP A 54 7.38 -18.93 15.25
CA TRP A 54 6.80 -17.79 15.96
C TRP A 54 5.86 -16.93 15.09
N ARG A 55 6.03 -16.94 13.76
CA ARG A 55 5.22 -16.15 12.81
C ARG A 55 4.00 -16.92 12.29
N ARG A 56 3.98 -18.25 12.41
CA ARG A 56 2.89 -19.10 11.88
C ARG A 56 1.50 -18.72 12.44
N PRO A 57 1.31 -18.44 13.75
CA PRO A 57 0.00 -18.03 14.27
C PRO A 57 -0.51 -16.74 13.63
N TYR A 58 0.39 -15.78 13.40
CA TYR A 58 0.07 -14.53 12.72
C TYR A 58 -0.35 -14.76 11.27
N VAL A 59 0.45 -15.49 10.49
CA VAL A 59 0.15 -15.76 9.09
C VAL A 59 -1.13 -16.58 8.94
N ALA A 60 -1.41 -17.51 9.86
CA ALA A 60 -2.67 -18.24 9.90
C ALA A 60 -3.86 -17.32 10.14
N LYS A 61 -3.81 -16.45 11.15
CA LYS A 61 -4.90 -15.50 11.46
C LYS A 61 -5.08 -14.46 10.35
N LEU A 62 -3.98 -13.94 9.80
CA LEU A 62 -3.96 -13.02 8.65
C LEU A 62 -4.68 -13.63 7.46
N ASN A 63 -4.33 -14.87 7.09
CA ASN A 63 -4.96 -15.58 5.98
C ASN A 63 -6.44 -15.87 6.25
N ALA A 64 -6.80 -16.30 7.47
CA ALA A 64 -8.18 -16.58 7.83
C ALA A 64 -9.08 -15.33 7.76
N LYS A 65 -8.55 -14.15 8.13
CA LYS A 65 -9.32 -12.89 8.14
C LYS A 65 -9.34 -12.18 6.79
N LEU A 66 -8.20 -12.14 6.08
CA LEU A 66 -8.07 -11.30 4.88
C LEU A 66 -8.09 -12.07 3.57
N LYS A 67 -7.59 -13.32 3.49
CA LYS A 67 -7.43 -14.01 2.20
C LYS A 67 -8.81 -14.28 1.55
N PRO A 68 -8.96 -14.06 0.23
CA PRO A 68 -10.20 -14.43 -0.45
C PRO A 68 -10.44 -15.93 -0.38
N GLU A 69 -11.70 -16.30 -0.24
CA GLU A 69 -12.16 -17.69 -0.40
C GLU A 69 -12.02 -18.12 -1.87
N ASP A 70 -12.30 -17.19 -2.78
CA ASP A 70 -12.23 -17.39 -4.22
C ASP A 70 -10.84 -17.16 -4.82
N PHE A 71 -10.74 -17.58 -6.08
CA PHE A 71 -9.57 -17.32 -6.92
C PHE A 71 -9.41 -15.82 -7.20
N ALA A 72 -8.18 -15.33 -7.10
CA ALA A 72 -7.81 -13.97 -7.47
C ALA A 72 -6.66 -13.98 -8.49
N PHE A 73 -6.79 -13.14 -9.52
CA PHE A 73 -5.81 -12.99 -10.60
C PHE A 73 -4.57 -12.21 -10.17
N ALA A 74 -4.74 -11.24 -9.27
CA ALA A 74 -3.66 -10.46 -8.68
C ALA A 74 -4.05 -10.00 -7.28
N ARG A 75 -3.07 -9.90 -6.37
CA ARG A 75 -3.27 -9.47 -4.97
C ARG A 75 -2.14 -8.56 -4.53
N MET A 76 -2.46 -7.66 -3.61
CA MET A 76 -1.50 -6.93 -2.79
C MET A 76 -1.96 -6.96 -1.34
N MET A 77 -1.12 -7.52 -0.46
CA MET A 77 -1.25 -7.46 0.99
C MET A 77 -0.33 -6.36 1.53
N CYS A 78 -0.86 -5.51 2.40
CA CYS A 78 -0.14 -4.44 3.07
C CYS A 78 -0.12 -4.72 4.57
N ARG A 79 1.08 -4.85 5.14
CA ARG A 79 1.35 -5.20 6.54
C ARG A 79 2.15 -4.06 7.21
N PRO A 80 1.47 -3.00 7.69
CA PRO A 80 2.12 -1.93 8.45
C PRO A 80 2.51 -2.44 9.86
N SER A 81 3.59 -1.90 10.44
CA SER A 81 4.07 -2.34 11.76
C SER A 81 3.09 -2.06 12.92
N PHE A 82 2.27 -1.02 12.82
CA PHE A 82 1.46 -0.52 13.95
C PHE A 82 -0.02 -0.27 13.62
N GLU A 83 -0.41 -0.46 12.36
CA GLU A 83 -1.78 -0.24 11.89
C GLU A 83 -2.42 -1.58 11.49
N GLY A 84 -3.70 -1.53 11.13
CA GLY A 84 -4.38 -2.70 10.59
C GLY A 84 -3.88 -3.09 9.20
N GLU A 85 -3.78 -4.39 8.96
CA GLU A 85 -3.41 -4.94 7.67
C GLU A 85 -4.53 -4.76 6.63
N SER A 86 -4.16 -4.70 5.36
CA SER A 86 -5.14 -4.66 4.27
C SER A 86 -4.76 -5.53 3.11
N LEU A 87 -5.77 -6.07 2.42
CA LEU A 87 -5.63 -6.84 1.20
C LEU A 87 -6.50 -6.21 0.12
N VAL A 88 -5.92 -5.98 -1.06
CA VAL A 88 -6.67 -5.68 -2.28
C VAL A 88 -6.40 -6.76 -3.33
N PHE A 89 -7.44 -7.19 -4.03
CA PHE A 89 -7.32 -8.23 -5.04
C PHE A 89 -8.31 -8.08 -6.19
N ILE A 90 -7.89 -8.53 -7.38
CA ILE A 90 -8.69 -8.56 -8.60
C ILE A 90 -9.18 -9.99 -8.82
N HIS A 91 -10.48 -10.17 -9.04
CA HIS A 91 -11.09 -11.48 -9.28
C HIS A 91 -12.22 -11.39 -10.31
N GLY A 92 -12.60 -12.56 -10.83
CA GLY A 92 -13.81 -12.74 -11.66
C GLY A 92 -14.94 -13.34 -10.83
N GLY A 93 -15.87 -14.02 -11.49
CA GLY A 93 -16.83 -14.89 -10.83
C GLY A 93 -16.19 -16.16 -10.25
N GLU A 94 -16.96 -16.90 -9.45
CA GLU A 94 -16.50 -18.09 -8.70
C GLU A 94 -15.80 -19.16 -9.57
N LYS A 95 -16.20 -19.29 -10.84
CA LYS A 95 -15.65 -20.28 -11.80
C LYS A 95 -14.58 -19.71 -12.73
N ASP A 96 -14.35 -18.42 -12.69
CA ASP A 96 -13.39 -17.76 -13.57
C ASP A 96 -11.97 -18.07 -13.10
N ARG A 97 -11.20 -18.73 -13.98
CA ARG A 97 -9.78 -19.07 -13.74
C ARG A 97 -8.87 -18.57 -14.85
N GLU A 98 -9.44 -18.18 -15.99
CA GLU A 98 -8.72 -17.76 -17.18
C GLU A 98 -8.94 -16.27 -17.44
N LEU A 99 -7.90 -15.48 -17.22
CA LEU A 99 -7.95 -14.01 -17.28
C LEU A 99 -8.61 -13.48 -18.56
N GLU A 100 -8.25 -14.04 -19.72
CA GLU A 100 -8.72 -13.54 -21.01
C GLU A 100 -10.19 -13.92 -21.31
N LYS A 101 -10.71 -14.99 -20.69
CA LYS A 101 -12.10 -15.47 -20.85
C LYS A 101 -13.07 -14.84 -19.85
N THR A 102 -12.56 -14.22 -18.80
CA THR A 102 -13.40 -13.54 -17.80
C THR A 102 -14.00 -12.27 -18.40
N GLU A 103 -15.32 -12.13 -18.30
CA GLU A 103 -16.05 -10.96 -18.82
C GLU A 103 -16.29 -9.89 -17.77
N LYS A 104 -16.49 -10.30 -16.51
CA LYS A 104 -16.80 -9.39 -15.41
C LYS A 104 -15.70 -9.47 -14.37
N PHE A 105 -15.05 -8.34 -14.14
CA PHE A 105 -14.03 -8.22 -13.11
C PHE A 105 -14.55 -7.41 -11.93
N GLN A 106 -14.08 -7.78 -10.76
CA GLN A 106 -14.26 -7.05 -9.53
C GLN A 106 -12.91 -6.83 -8.87
N VAL A 107 -12.83 -5.73 -8.13
CA VAL A 107 -11.78 -5.49 -7.16
C VAL A 107 -12.42 -5.48 -5.79
N THR A 108 -11.81 -6.22 -4.87
CA THR A 108 -12.23 -6.26 -3.47
C THR A 108 -11.07 -5.80 -2.59
N ALA A 109 -11.37 -4.92 -1.65
CA ALA A 109 -10.48 -4.52 -0.57
C ALA A 109 -11.03 -5.01 0.77
N ARG A 110 -10.16 -5.63 1.58
CA ARG A 110 -10.42 -6.01 2.96
C ARG A 110 -9.43 -5.28 3.86
N ILE A 111 -9.93 -4.63 4.90
CA ILE A 111 -9.12 -3.80 5.80
C ILE A 111 -9.42 -4.22 7.24
N ALA A 112 -8.39 -4.64 7.96
CA ALA A 112 -8.46 -4.79 9.40
C ALA A 112 -8.40 -3.40 10.06
N HIS A 113 -9.26 -3.16 11.04
CA HIS A 113 -9.30 -1.89 11.78
C HIS A 113 -8.24 -1.81 12.88
N GLU A 114 -7.76 -2.97 13.33
CA GLU A 114 -6.68 -3.14 14.29
C GLU A 114 -5.61 -4.07 13.72
N SER A 115 -4.38 -3.96 14.22
CA SER A 115 -3.30 -4.88 13.84
C SER A 115 -3.62 -6.31 14.26
N ILE A 116 -3.60 -7.23 13.30
CA ILE A 116 -3.79 -8.67 13.54
C ILE A 116 -2.64 -9.22 14.39
N TRP A 117 -1.42 -8.69 14.26
CA TRP A 117 -0.29 -9.06 15.11
C TRP A 117 -0.59 -8.81 16.59
N TYR A 118 -1.00 -7.59 16.94
CA TYR A 118 -1.36 -7.21 18.32
C TYR A 118 -2.69 -7.83 18.79
N SER A 119 -3.39 -8.59 17.95
CA SER A 119 -4.57 -9.35 18.36
C SER A 119 -4.23 -10.73 18.94
N LEU A 120 -2.99 -11.20 18.77
CA LEU A 120 -2.55 -12.52 19.24
C LEU A 120 -2.19 -12.51 20.73
N PRO A 121 -2.46 -13.60 21.48
CA PRO A 121 -2.14 -13.69 22.91
C PRO A 121 -0.70 -13.30 23.25
N ASP A 122 0.27 -13.77 22.47
CA ASP A 122 1.69 -13.54 22.75
C ASP A 122 2.11 -12.07 22.59
N HIS A 123 1.34 -11.30 21.81
CA HIS A 123 1.68 -9.94 21.38
C HIS A 123 0.75 -8.86 21.94
N ASN A 124 -0.12 -9.19 22.90
CA ASN A 124 -0.87 -8.17 23.63
C ASN A 124 -0.71 -8.27 25.15
N GLU A 125 -1.12 -7.21 25.84
CA GLU A 125 -1.04 -7.09 27.30
C GLU A 125 -1.98 -8.05 28.02
N GLU A 126 -3.14 -8.34 27.44
CA GLU A 126 -4.18 -9.18 28.05
C GLU A 126 -3.90 -10.67 27.97
N LYS A 127 -2.89 -11.08 27.18
CA LYS A 127 -2.52 -12.47 26.91
C LYS A 127 -3.70 -13.34 26.45
N LYS A 128 -4.57 -12.74 25.62
CA LYS A 128 -5.77 -13.38 25.07
C LYS A 128 -5.90 -13.09 23.59
N ASP A 129 -6.57 -13.98 22.86
CA ASP A 129 -6.87 -13.74 21.46
C ASP A 129 -7.98 -12.68 21.37
N LYS A 130 -7.72 -11.62 20.59
CA LYS A 130 -8.67 -10.53 20.35
C LYS A 130 -9.32 -10.69 18.98
N GLU A 131 -10.61 -10.41 18.89
CA GLU A 131 -11.29 -10.35 17.61
C GLU A 131 -10.88 -9.07 16.87
N VAL A 132 -10.64 -9.19 15.56
CA VAL A 132 -10.26 -8.07 14.69
C VAL A 132 -11.39 -7.80 13.72
N THR A 133 -11.85 -6.55 13.66
CA THR A 133 -12.94 -6.16 12.77
C THR A 133 -12.40 -5.98 11.36
N ILE A 134 -13.06 -6.59 10.37
CA ILE A 134 -12.70 -6.46 8.95
C ILE A 134 -13.79 -5.71 8.20
N SER A 135 -13.44 -4.61 7.54
CA SER A 135 -14.30 -4.00 6.53
C SER A 135 -13.99 -4.58 5.15
N THR A 136 -15.03 -4.86 4.37
CA THR A 136 -14.91 -5.35 3.00
C THR A 136 -15.63 -4.41 2.06
N SER A 137 -14.97 -4.05 0.96
CA SER A 137 -15.55 -3.22 -0.10
C SER A 137 -15.24 -3.85 -1.45
N THR A 138 -16.24 -3.88 -2.33
CA THR A 138 -16.12 -4.48 -3.66
C THR A 138 -16.67 -3.52 -4.70
N ALA A 139 -15.94 -3.37 -5.80
CA ALA A 139 -16.35 -2.54 -6.93
C ALA A 139 -16.16 -3.28 -8.26
N PRO A 140 -17.04 -3.07 -9.25
CA PRO A 140 -16.81 -3.55 -10.60
C PRO A 140 -15.58 -2.86 -11.20
N LEU A 141 -14.80 -3.62 -11.96
CA LEU A 141 -13.59 -3.15 -12.64
C LEU A 141 -13.73 -3.40 -14.15
N GLU A 142 -13.39 -2.40 -14.95
CA GLU A 142 -13.43 -2.47 -16.41
C GLU A 142 -12.47 -3.56 -16.93
N LYS A 143 -12.93 -4.43 -17.83
CA LYS A 143 -12.18 -5.61 -18.29
C LYS A 143 -10.79 -5.28 -18.82
N ALA A 144 -10.66 -4.27 -19.70
CA ALA A 144 -9.35 -3.97 -20.28
C ALA A 144 -8.39 -3.41 -19.22
N LEU A 145 -8.88 -2.61 -18.27
CA LEU A 145 -8.10 -2.15 -17.13
C LEU A 145 -7.67 -3.32 -16.22
N ALA A 146 -8.58 -4.24 -15.90
CA ALA A 146 -8.27 -5.41 -15.06
C ALA A 146 -7.18 -6.30 -15.68
N VAL A 147 -7.32 -6.63 -16.97
CA VAL A 147 -6.33 -7.42 -17.72
C VAL A 147 -4.97 -6.72 -17.72
N ARG A 148 -4.94 -5.40 -17.94
CA ARG A 148 -3.70 -4.61 -17.95
C ARG A 148 -3.02 -4.58 -16.57
N LEU A 149 -3.79 -4.39 -15.50
CA LEU A 149 -3.30 -4.45 -14.12
C LEU A 149 -2.66 -5.81 -13.82
N VAL A 150 -3.34 -6.91 -14.11
CA VAL A 150 -2.82 -8.27 -13.87
C VAL A 150 -1.54 -8.53 -14.67
N LYS A 151 -1.47 -8.07 -15.93
CA LYS A 151 -0.25 -8.19 -16.76
C LYS A 151 0.93 -7.44 -16.16
N VAL A 152 0.74 -6.19 -15.71
CA VAL A 152 1.77 -5.42 -15.01
C VAL A 152 2.22 -6.09 -13.71
N TRP A 153 1.27 -6.61 -12.92
CA TRP A 153 1.59 -7.39 -11.71
C TRP A 153 2.49 -8.59 -12.04
N ASN A 154 2.11 -9.37 -13.05
CA ASN A 154 2.87 -10.54 -13.47
C ASN A 154 4.27 -10.16 -13.97
N GLN A 155 4.41 -9.07 -14.74
CA GLN A 155 5.71 -8.57 -15.21
C GLN A 155 6.62 -8.13 -14.05
N MET A 156 6.06 -7.51 -13.01
CA MET A 156 6.80 -7.18 -11.79
C MET A 156 7.27 -8.43 -11.07
N LEU A 157 6.39 -9.42 -10.91
CA LEU A 157 6.71 -10.67 -10.23
C LEU A 157 7.72 -11.54 -10.99
N GLU A 158 7.77 -11.44 -12.32
CA GLU A 158 8.83 -12.06 -13.15
C GLU A 158 10.22 -11.49 -12.90
N ARG A 159 10.32 -10.31 -12.28
CA ARG A 159 11.59 -9.64 -11.95
C ARG A 159 12.03 -9.86 -10.50
N THR A 160 11.27 -10.64 -9.74
CA THR A 160 11.58 -10.96 -8.35
C THR A 160 12.93 -11.65 -8.26
N ARG A 161 13.86 -11.14 -7.45
CA ARG A 161 15.17 -11.78 -7.21
C ARG A 161 15.63 -11.52 -5.78
N LYS A 162 16.56 -12.35 -5.30
CA LYS A 162 17.17 -12.15 -3.98
C LYS A 162 17.98 -10.86 -3.99
N PRO A 163 18.00 -10.08 -2.89
CA PRO A 163 18.84 -8.90 -2.84
C PRO A 163 20.31 -9.32 -2.75
N ASP A 164 21.21 -8.48 -3.27
CA ASP A 164 22.66 -8.71 -3.18
C ASP A 164 23.14 -8.59 -1.73
N GLU A 165 22.49 -7.73 -0.94
CA GLU A 165 22.75 -7.48 0.46
C GLU A 165 21.47 -7.62 1.28
N GLY A 166 21.57 -8.18 2.48
CA GLY A 166 20.43 -8.29 3.39
C GLY A 166 20.04 -6.91 3.91
N THR A 167 18.81 -6.46 3.60
CA THR A 167 18.22 -5.27 4.23
C THR A 167 17.42 -5.71 5.45
N ALA A 168 17.75 -5.17 6.62
CA ALA A 168 16.94 -5.32 7.82
C ALA A 168 16.37 -3.94 8.23
N GLY A 169 15.09 -3.93 8.58
CA GLY A 169 14.39 -2.74 9.04
C GLY A 169 13.52 -3.06 10.24
N LEU A 170 13.43 -2.13 11.19
CA LEU A 170 12.64 -2.29 12.40
C LEU A 170 11.19 -1.82 12.20
N ASP A 171 10.99 -0.80 11.38
CA ASP A 171 9.76 -0.04 11.23
C ASP A 171 9.42 0.25 9.77
N GLY A 172 8.20 -0.07 9.36
CA GLY A 172 7.79 0.23 7.99
C GLY A 172 6.52 -0.49 7.58
N VAL A 173 6.39 -0.66 6.27
CA VAL A 173 5.26 -1.35 5.68
C VAL A 173 5.78 -2.40 4.73
N THR A 174 5.47 -3.67 5.03
CA THR A 174 5.73 -4.75 4.09
C THR A 174 4.56 -4.90 3.13
N PHE A 175 4.85 -4.88 1.84
CA PHE A 175 3.89 -5.14 0.79
C PHE A 175 4.22 -6.48 0.14
N GLU A 176 3.25 -7.40 0.12
CA GLU A 176 3.35 -8.68 -0.55
C GLU A 176 2.43 -8.69 -1.76
N PHE A 177 2.95 -9.09 -2.91
CA PHE A 177 2.25 -9.16 -4.18
C PHE A 177 2.18 -10.59 -4.66
N SER A 178 1.06 -11.00 -5.25
CA SER A 178 0.94 -12.32 -5.85
C SER A 178 0.05 -12.35 -7.08
N VAL A 179 0.37 -13.27 -7.98
CA VAL A 179 -0.48 -13.78 -9.06
C VAL A 179 -0.45 -15.32 -8.97
N PRO A 180 -1.32 -16.06 -9.68
CA PRO A 180 -1.26 -17.52 -9.68
C PRO A 180 0.17 -18.04 -9.99
N GLY A 181 0.77 -18.73 -9.02
CA GLY A 181 2.10 -19.34 -9.15
C GLY A 181 3.31 -18.42 -8.91
N LYS A 182 3.13 -17.13 -8.59
CA LYS A 182 4.24 -16.21 -8.30
C LYS A 182 3.92 -15.30 -7.12
N VAL A 183 4.92 -15.06 -6.27
CA VAL A 183 4.82 -14.19 -5.10
C VAL A 183 6.12 -13.42 -4.93
N GLY A 184 6.03 -12.20 -4.42
CA GLY A 184 7.17 -11.38 -4.08
C GLY A 184 6.78 -10.27 -3.12
N GLU A 185 7.72 -9.74 -2.38
CA GLU A 185 7.49 -8.70 -1.40
C GLU A 185 8.49 -7.54 -1.51
N THR A 186 8.13 -6.43 -0.89
CA THR A 186 9.00 -5.28 -0.72
C THR A 186 8.68 -4.63 0.61
N TRP A 187 9.63 -3.89 1.16
CA TRP A 187 9.49 -3.21 2.44
C TRP A 187 9.79 -1.73 2.24
N SER A 188 8.80 -0.88 2.51
CA SER A 188 8.88 0.58 2.41
C SER A 188 9.66 1.09 1.17
N PRO A 189 9.28 0.67 -0.05
CA PRO A 189 10.05 1.02 -1.25
C PRO A 189 9.98 2.52 -1.53
N GLY A 190 11.04 3.06 -2.14
CA GLY A 190 11.03 4.43 -2.66
C GLY A 190 9.96 4.61 -3.74
N GLU A 191 9.32 5.78 -3.78
CA GLU A 191 8.18 6.04 -4.69
C GLU A 191 8.52 6.01 -6.18
N ASP A 192 9.78 6.28 -6.52
CA ASP A 192 10.25 6.40 -7.90
C ASP A 192 10.93 5.13 -8.45
N VAL A 193 10.93 4.02 -7.69
CA VAL A 193 11.37 2.70 -8.16
C VAL A 193 10.18 1.79 -8.44
N SER A 194 10.38 0.73 -9.23
CA SER A 194 9.28 -0.10 -9.71
C SER A 194 8.42 -0.74 -8.62
N PRO A 195 8.95 -1.21 -7.46
CA PRO A 195 8.10 -1.68 -6.37
C PRO A 195 7.25 -0.57 -5.76
N GLY A 196 7.79 0.64 -5.60
CA GLY A 196 7.03 1.79 -5.07
C GLY A 196 5.92 2.22 -6.02
N MET A 197 6.18 2.23 -7.32
CA MET A 197 5.14 2.46 -8.34
C MET A 197 4.05 1.38 -8.29
N LEU A 198 4.41 0.10 -8.07
CA LEU A 198 3.43 -0.97 -7.91
C LEU A 198 2.58 -0.82 -6.63
N VAL A 199 3.20 -0.47 -5.50
CA VAL A 199 2.51 -0.14 -4.24
C VAL A 199 1.50 0.97 -4.44
N GLN A 200 1.89 2.03 -5.16
CA GLN A 200 0.99 3.13 -5.48
C GLN A 200 -0.22 2.68 -6.32
N VAL A 201 -0.02 1.82 -7.32
CA VAL A 201 -1.14 1.26 -8.09
C VAL A 201 -2.07 0.46 -7.19
N GLY A 202 -1.53 -0.40 -6.32
CA GLY A 202 -2.34 -1.19 -5.38
C GLY A 202 -3.08 -0.33 -4.36
N THR A 203 -2.47 0.78 -3.92
CA THR A 203 -3.09 1.73 -2.98
C THR A 203 -4.30 2.43 -3.61
N VAL A 204 -4.15 2.97 -4.82
CA VAL A 204 -5.28 3.58 -5.55
C VAL A 204 -6.35 2.53 -5.88
N LEU A 205 -5.95 1.28 -6.14
CA LEU A 205 -6.88 0.19 -6.40
C LEU A 205 -7.71 -0.17 -5.16
N ARG A 206 -7.11 -0.12 -3.97
CA ARG A 206 -7.80 -0.27 -2.68
C ARG A 206 -8.81 0.87 -2.46
N GLU A 207 -8.39 2.11 -2.71
CA GLU A 207 -9.28 3.28 -2.62
C GLU A 207 -10.44 3.19 -3.62
N TYR A 208 -10.17 2.74 -4.84
CA TYR A 208 -11.19 2.51 -5.87
C TYR A 208 -12.27 1.52 -5.40
N ALA A 209 -11.88 0.44 -4.71
CA ALA A 209 -12.82 -0.54 -4.18
C ALA A 209 -13.76 0.06 -3.12
N ALA A 210 -13.23 0.94 -2.27
CA ALA A 210 -13.98 1.62 -1.20
C ALA A 210 -14.79 2.83 -1.69
N ALA A 211 -14.41 3.43 -2.83
CA ALA A 211 -15.02 4.63 -3.35
C ALA A 211 -16.48 4.43 -3.80
N LYS A 212 -17.28 5.49 -3.67
CA LYS A 212 -18.65 5.53 -4.19
C LYS A 212 -18.64 5.59 -5.72
N PRO A 213 -19.71 5.16 -6.42
CA PRO A 213 -19.75 5.15 -7.88
C PRO A 213 -19.35 6.48 -8.55
N GLY A 214 -19.74 7.64 -7.98
CA GLY A 214 -19.42 8.95 -8.52
C GLY A 214 -17.95 9.39 -8.37
N GLU A 215 -17.19 8.77 -7.47
CA GLU A 215 -15.77 9.09 -7.20
C GLU A 215 -14.82 8.23 -8.04
N ARG A 216 -15.31 7.09 -8.56
CA ARG A 216 -14.50 6.08 -9.27
C ARG A 216 -13.95 6.56 -10.60
N GLU A 217 -14.54 7.56 -11.23
CA GLU A 217 -14.04 8.08 -12.52
C GLU A 217 -12.65 8.73 -12.34
N ALA A 218 -12.46 9.54 -11.28
CA ALA A 218 -11.19 10.18 -10.98
C ALA A 218 -10.12 9.12 -10.66
N LEU A 219 -10.45 8.15 -9.80
CA LEU A 219 -9.56 7.05 -9.45
C LEU A 219 -9.23 6.15 -10.65
N THR A 220 -10.16 5.98 -11.61
CA THR A 220 -9.90 5.27 -12.87
C THR A 220 -8.85 5.98 -13.71
N LYS A 221 -8.94 7.31 -13.83
CA LYS A 221 -7.95 8.13 -14.57
C LYS A 221 -6.58 8.02 -13.89
N GLU A 222 -6.54 8.10 -12.57
CA GLU A 222 -5.33 7.95 -11.78
C GLU A 222 -4.70 6.55 -11.92
N LEU A 223 -5.50 5.47 -11.78
CA LEU A 223 -5.05 4.10 -12.01
C LEU A 223 -4.43 3.94 -13.40
N LYS A 224 -5.11 4.42 -14.45
CA LYS A 224 -4.60 4.36 -15.83
C LYS A 224 -3.28 5.10 -15.98
N ALA A 225 -3.12 6.26 -15.33
CA ALA A 225 -1.87 7.03 -15.34
C ALA A 225 -0.73 6.31 -14.62
N ARG A 226 -0.97 5.78 -13.41
CA ARG A 226 0.05 5.06 -12.61
C ARG A 226 0.47 3.76 -13.28
N VAL A 227 -0.48 3.00 -13.84
CA VAL A 227 -0.18 1.79 -14.63
C VAL A 227 0.66 2.14 -15.86
N LEU A 228 0.31 3.19 -16.60
CA LEU A 228 1.11 3.63 -17.74
C LEU A 228 2.52 4.06 -17.35
N LYS A 229 2.67 4.78 -16.23
CA LYS A 229 3.99 5.16 -15.70
C LYS A 229 4.84 3.92 -15.41
N LEU A 230 4.27 2.94 -14.70
CA LEU A 230 4.95 1.69 -14.38
C LEU A 230 5.32 0.90 -15.64
N GLU A 231 4.41 0.73 -16.60
CA GLU A 231 4.72 0.03 -17.86
C GLU A 231 5.87 0.67 -18.63
N LYS A 232 5.89 2.01 -18.73
CA LYS A 232 7.01 2.73 -19.36
C LYS A 232 8.32 2.45 -18.64
N TYR A 233 8.31 2.54 -17.31
CA TYR A 233 9.48 2.22 -16.49
C TYR A 233 9.97 0.80 -16.76
N LEU A 234 9.07 -0.19 -16.78
CA LEU A 234 9.42 -1.59 -17.05
C LEU A 234 9.96 -1.81 -18.47
N ALA A 235 9.44 -1.08 -19.46
CA ALA A 235 9.94 -1.15 -20.83
C ALA A 235 11.36 -0.56 -20.97
N GLU A 236 11.65 0.53 -20.27
CA GLU A 236 12.95 1.20 -20.27
C GLU A 236 14.01 0.43 -19.45
N HIS A 237 13.58 -0.34 -18.46
CA HIS A 237 14.44 -1.12 -17.56
C HIS A 237 14.11 -2.62 -17.68
N PRO A 238 14.48 -3.31 -18.77
CA PRO A 238 14.18 -4.73 -18.92
C PRO A 238 14.87 -5.57 -17.83
N PRO A 239 14.36 -6.79 -17.54
CA PRO A 239 14.99 -7.68 -16.58
C PRO A 239 16.45 -7.92 -16.95
N ARG A 240 17.35 -7.86 -15.96
CA ARG A 240 18.75 -8.29 -16.14
C ARG A 240 18.74 -9.80 -16.42
N LYS A 241 19.41 -10.22 -17.49
CA LYS A 241 19.57 -11.63 -17.85
C LYS A 241 20.55 -12.33 -16.93
#